data_AF-A0A158GGZ5-F1
#
_entry.id   AF-A0A158GGZ5-F1
#
_cell.length_a   1.000
_cell.length_b   1.000
_cell.length_c   1.000
_cell.angle_alpha   90.00
_cell.angle_beta   90.00
_cell.angle_gamma   90.00
#
_symmetry.space_group_name_H-M   'P 1'
#
loop_
_entity.id
_entity.type
_entity.pdbx_description
1 polymer ?
#
loop_
_entity_poly.entity_id
_entity_poly.type
_entity_poly.pdbx_seq_one_letter_code
_entity_poly.pdbx_strand_id
1 'polypeptide(L)' 'MIRTKVDGLRERPTLYRAGRIRGTREMIVHRNYIVFYSASNEVVTILRVKHARQQWP' A
#
# COMPACT_ATOMS: atom_id res chain seq x y z
N MET A 1 -8.14 8.69 6.75
CA MET A 1 -8.43 7.45 5.98
C MET A 1 -7.18 6.63 5.68
N ILE A 2 -6.11 7.20 5.09
CA ILE A 2 -4.87 6.45 4.79
C ILE A 2 -4.24 5.84 6.03
N ARG A 3 -4.06 6.61 7.10
CA ARG A 3 -3.47 6.15 8.37
C ARG A 3 -4.20 4.92 8.94
N THR A 4 -5.52 5.01 9.12
CA THR A 4 -6.35 3.91 9.62
C THR A 4 -6.25 2.64 8.79
N LYS A 5 -6.20 2.75 7.45
CA LYS A 5 -6.03 1.58 6.57
C LYS A 5 -4.63 0.98 6.66
N VAL A 6 -3.61 1.82 6.81
CA VAL A 6 -2.21 1.39 6.99
C VAL A 6 -2.03 0.67 8.33
N ASP A 7 -2.68 1.14 9.41
CA ASP A 7 -2.58 0.49 10.73
C ASP A 7 -3.08 -0.97 10.70
N GLY A 8 -4.15 -1.25 9.94
CA GLY A 8 -4.67 -2.61 9.75
C GLY A 8 -3.72 -3.57 9.00
N LEU A 9 -2.67 -3.06 8.35
CA LEU A 9 -1.66 -3.92 7.70
C LEU A 9 -0.84 -4.73 8.71
N ARG A 10 -0.81 -4.32 9.98
CA ARG A 10 -0.10 -5.07 11.04
C ARG A 10 -0.71 -6.45 11.27
N GLU A 11 -2.03 -6.55 11.17
CA GLU A 11 -2.75 -7.81 11.37
C GLU A 11 -2.85 -8.61 10.06
N ARG A 12 -3.04 -7.93 8.93
CA ARG A 12 -3.33 -8.58 7.64
C ARG A 12 -2.47 -7.99 6.52
N PRO A 13 -1.14 -8.15 6.56
CA PRO A 13 -0.23 -7.53 5.59
C PRO A 13 -0.44 -8.05 4.16
N THR A 14 -0.99 -9.25 3.99
CA THR A 14 -1.21 -9.89 2.69
C THR A 14 -2.61 -9.62 2.11
N LEU A 15 -3.42 -8.76 2.72
CA LEU A 15 -4.80 -8.50 2.31
C LEU A 15 -4.93 -7.90 0.91
N TYR A 16 -3.99 -7.03 0.52
CA TYR A 16 -4.08 -6.27 -0.73
C TYR A 16 -3.36 -6.95 -1.88
N ARG A 17 -3.56 -6.46 -3.11
CA ARG A 17 -3.04 -7.07 -4.32
C ARG A 17 -1.51 -7.11 -4.31
N ALA A 18 -0.90 -8.21 -4.77
CA ALA A 18 0.53 -8.24 -5.07
C ALA A 18 0.86 -7.21 -6.16
N GLY A 19 1.92 -6.43 -5.94
CA GLY A 19 2.40 -5.44 -6.89
C GLY A 19 3.19 -6.09 -8.03
N ARG A 20 3.50 -5.29 -9.05
CA ARG A 20 4.30 -5.74 -10.21
C ARG A 20 5.72 -6.16 -9.83
N ILE A 21 6.29 -5.58 -8.77
CA ILE A 21 7.60 -5.96 -8.24
C ILE A 21 7.40 -7.00 -7.14
N ARG A 22 8.15 -8.10 -7.20
CA ARG A 22 8.09 -9.17 -6.20
C ARG A 22 8.32 -8.59 -4.80
N GLY A 23 7.48 -9.00 -3.84
CA GLY A 23 7.55 -8.52 -2.45
C GLY A 23 6.86 -7.18 -2.20
N THR A 24 6.36 -6.52 -3.25
CA THR A 24 5.52 -5.31 -3.10
C THR A 24 4.04 -5.64 -3.20
N ARG A 25 3.21 -4.75 -2.67
CA ARG A 25 1.76 -4.83 -2.65
C ARG A 25 1.14 -3.45 -2.89
N GLU A 26 -0.05 -3.45 -3.48
CA GLU A 26 -0.77 -2.25 -3.90
C GLU A 26 -2.10 -2.17 -3.15
N MET A 27 -2.21 -1.20 -2.24
CA MET A 27 -3.43 -0.92 -1.48
C MET A 27 -4.15 0.31 -2.05
N ILE A 28 -5.34 0.09 -2.62
CA ILE A 28 -6.23 1.19 -3.01
C ILE A 28 -6.95 1.68 -1.75
N VAL A 29 -6.51 2.83 -1.24
CA VAL A 29 -7.03 3.37 0.02
C VAL A 29 -8.31 4.15 -0.19
N HIS A 30 -8.40 4.85 -1.33
CA HIS A 30 -9.52 5.69 -1.75
C HIS A 30 -9.53 5.78 -3.29
N ARG A 31 -10.60 6.33 -3.88
CA ARG A 31 -10.80 6.56 -5.33
C ARG A 31 -9.56 7.10 -6.06
N ASN A 32 -8.76 7.89 -5.35
CA ASN A 32 -7.64 8.62 -5.92
C ASN A 32 -6.28 8.27 -5.31
N TYR A 33 -6.16 7.36 -4.34
CA TYR A 33 -4.88 7.10 -3.69
C TYR A 33 -4.54 5.62 -3.65
N ILE A 34 -3.33 5.30 -4.13
CA ILE A 34 -2.74 3.96 -4.07
C ILE A 34 -1.51 4.03 -3.17
N VAL A 35 -1.46 3.15 -2.18
CA VAL A 35 -0.30 2.96 -1.32
C VAL A 35 0.45 1.72 -1.80
N PHE A 36 1.72 1.90 -2.10
CA PHE A 36 2.66 0.82 -2.40
C PHE A 36 3.42 0.50 -1.13
N TYR A 37 3.41 -0.77 -0.74
CA TYR A 37 4.09 -1.23 0.47
C TYR A 37 4.73 -2.59 0.26
N SER A 38 5.70 -2.93 1.11
CA SER A 38 6.23 -4.30 1.24
C SER A 38 5.88 -4.84 2.61
N ALA A 39 5.71 -6.15 2.71
CA ALA A 39 5.50 -6.83 3.98
C ALA A 39 6.50 -7.96 4.14
N SER A 40 7.27 -7.91 5.22
CA SER A 40 8.03 -9.05 5.75
C SER A 40 7.25 -9.67 6.92
N ASN A 41 7.80 -10.72 7.54
CA ASN A 41 7.16 -11.39 8.68
C ASN A 41 6.99 -10.46 9.90
N GLU A 42 7.80 -9.41 10.02
CA GLU A 42 7.85 -8.56 11.21
C GLU A 42 7.46 -7.10 10.93
N VAL A 43 7.66 -6.64 9.69
CA VAL A 43 7.55 -5.21 9.36
C VAL A 43 6.79 -5.00 8.05
N VAL A 44 5.92 -3.99 8.08
CA VAL A 44 5.28 -3.42 6.90
C VAL A 44 5.93 -2.09 6.60
N THR A 45 6.50 -1.95 5.40
CA THR A 45 7.17 -0.73 4.96
C THR A 45 6.34 -0.05 3.88
N ILE A 46 5.93 1.19 4.12
CA ILE A 46 5.26 2.01 3.12
C ILE A 46 6.31 2.61 2.19
N LEU A 47 6.29 2.21 0.92
CA LEU A 47 7.27 2.62 -0.08
C LEU A 47 6.86 3.93 -0.76
N ARG A 48 5.58 4.09 -1.09
CA ARG A 48 5.07 5.27 -1.80
C ARG A 48 3.56 5.42 -1.61
N VAL A 49 3.09 6.67 -1.59
CA VAL A 49 1.68 7.02 -1.76
C VAL A 49 1.52 7.77 -3.08
N LYS A 50 0.72 7.24 -4.01
CA LYS A 50 0.49 7.85 -5.34
C LYS A 50 -0.96 8.31 -5.47
N HIS A 51 -1.17 9.51 -5.98
CA HIS A 51 -2.49 9.91 -6.46
C HIS A 51 -2.79 9.26 -7.81
N ALA A 52 -3.76 8.35 -7.89
CA ALA A 52 -4.05 7.50 -9.04
C ALA A 52 -4.50 8.30 -10.29
N ARG A 53 -5.10 9.48 -10.09
CA ARG A 53 -5.65 10.32 -11.16
C ARG A 53 -4.77 11.50 -11.55
N GLN A 54 -3.67 11.71 -10.83
CA GLN A 54 -2.77 12.82 -11.10
C GLN A 54 -1.50 12.23 -11.69
N GLN A 55 -1.13 12.71 -12.86
CA GLN A 55 0.23 12.53 -13.33
C GLN A 55 1.07 13.53 -12.53
N TRP A 56 1.83 13.01 -11.58
CA TRP A 56 2.91 13.76 -10.98
C TRP A 56 4.06 13.80 -12.00
N PRO A 57 4.72 14.94 -12.21
CA PRO A 57 5.91 15.03 -13.06
C PRO A 57 7.04 14.11 -12.56
#